data_AF-A0A942GM77-F1
#
_entry.id   AF-A0A942GM77-F1
#
_cell.length_a   1.000
_cell.length_b   1.000
_cell.length_c   1.000
_cell.angle_alpha   90.00
_cell.angle_beta   90.00
_cell.angle_gamma   90.00
#
_symmetry.space_group_name_H-M   'P 1'
#
loop_
_entity.id
_entity.type
_entity.pdbx_description
1 polymer ?
#
loop_
_entity_poly.entity_id
_entity_poly.type
_entity_poly.pdbx_seq_one_letter_code
_entity_poly.pdbx_strand_id
1 'polypeptide(L)'
;MKRNRILWVDDEIELLRSHIIFLNEKGYDVDTVTNGEDAITEVRNNSFDLIFLDEMMPGLGGLETLAQIKEISPNIPIVMITKSEEESLMHDAIGSKISDYLIKPVVPSQVLMVCKKLLESKKISVEYVAKDYLNDFREISNQLLSGPDFDEWIEIYLKLVNWDMELDTHPEINLRQTLVEQKKECNQEFSKFVEKEYKNWINTVGSEDSPVLSTQVTEKYVLPFLNKFNGPLFYFVIDCLRLDQWLLMEKHLINLFNIQKDYYYSILPTATPYSRNALFAGLFPSEIEKQYPNLWGSMSDDENSMNKYEKDLLQLLLNRKKVQLNNELKYVKIIDPDVGRSFEQNILSHKKTHLMAVVVNFLDMIAHGRSDSQILKEIAPDESAYRSLTNSWFQHSYLLNAFRAIATIPKAKVIVTTDHGSIRAIRGAKVLGDKEASSNLRFKFGRNLKVDEKSAIFIKQPADYKLPKHSVAVSYIIAKEDYYFIYPTDYHKYLSYYKDSFQHGGISMEEMILPVITMESKA
;
A
#
# COMPACT_ATOMS: atom_id res chain seq x y z
N MET A 1 6.31 -20.36 -33.39
CA MET A 1 5.70 -20.40 -32.04
C MET A 1 5.05 -21.75 -31.86
N LYS A 2 5.15 -22.34 -30.67
CA LYS A 2 4.42 -23.57 -30.33
C LYS A 2 2.92 -23.24 -30.34
N ARG A 3 2.11 -24.02 -31.07
CA ARG A 3 0.65 -23.88 -31.05
C ARG A 3 0.12 -24.53 -29.77
N ASN A 4 -0.88 -23.91 -29.15
CA ASN A 4 -1.53 -24.49 -27.97
C ASN A 4 -2.34 -25.71 -28.42
N ARG A 5 -2.17 -26.84 -27.72
CA ARG A 5 -2.88 -28.10 -27.99
C ARG A 5 -4.16 -28.18 -27.17
N ILE A 6 -5.27 -28.46 -27.82
CA ILE A 6 -6.59 -28.60 -27.20
C ILE A 6 -7.05 -30.05 -27.37
N LEU A 7 -7.54 -30.67 -26.30
CA LEU A 7 -8.26 -31.94 -26.39
C LEU A 7 -9.77 -31.66 -26.37
N TRP A 8 -10.51 -32.12 -27.37
CA TRP A 8 -11.96 -32.04 -27.39
C TRP A 8 -12.55 -33.45 -27.24
N VAL A 9 -13.26 -33.66 -26.13
CA VAL A 9 -13.89 -34.92 -25.74
C VAL A 9 -15.41 -34.77 -25.89
N ASP A 10 -16.01 -35.43 -26.87
CA ASP A 10 -17.45 -35.39 -27.14
C ASP A 10 -17.85 -36.65 -27.93
N ASP A 11 -18.95 -37.32 -27.56
CA ASP A 11 -19.38 -38.55 -28.25
C ASP A 11 -19.96 -38.27 -29.65
N GLU A 12 -20.38 -37.02 -29.91
CA GLU A 12 -20.88 -36.53 -31.19
C GLU A 12 -19.84 -35.66 -31.92
N ILE A 13 -18.53 -35.91 -31.74
CA ILE A 13 -17.43 -35.06 -32.25
C ILE A 13 -17.51 -34.73 -33.75
N GLU A 14 -18.08 -35.63 -34.57
CA GLU A 14 -18.27 -35.43 -36.00
C GLU A 14 -19.14 -34.21 -36.32
N LEU A 15 -20.09 -33.86 -35.45
CA LEU A 15 -20.92 -32.65 -35.56
C LEU A 15 -20.13 -31.36 -35.29
N LEU A 16 -18.96 -31.46 -34.65
CA LEU A 16 -18.12 -30.35 -34.23
C LEU A 16 -16.95 -30.07 -35.19
N ARG A 17 -16.89 -30.75 -36.34
CA ARG A 17 -15.83 -30.54 -37.37
C ARG A 17 -15.65 -29.08 -37.75
N SER A 18 -16.73 -28.32 -37.88
CA SER A 18 -16.64 -26.89 -38.25
C SER A 18 -15.91 -26.06 -37.18
N HIS A 19 -16.11 -26.37 -35.90
CA HIS A 19 -15.42 -25.73 -34.78
C HIS A 19 -13.95 -26.12 -34.73
N ILE A 20 -13.64 -27.39 -34.97
CA ILE A 20 -12.27 -27.90 -35.01
C ILE A 20 -11.47 -27.21 -36.12
N ILE A 21 -12.03 -27.12 -37.33
CA ILE A 21 -11.40 -26.41 -38.46
C ILE A 21 -11.19 -24.93 -38.10
N PHE A 22 -12.21 -24.27 -37.55
CA PHE A 22 -12.13 -22.87 -37.14
C PHE A 22 -11.02 -22.62 -36.12
N LEU A 23 -10.87 -23.48 -35.10
CA LEU A 23 -9.80 -23.36 -34.11
C LEU A 23 -8.40 -23.60 -34.72
N ASN A 24 -8.28 -24.56 -35.63
CA ASN A 24 -7.03 -24.81 -36.37
C ASN A 24 -6.62 -23.59 -37.23
N GLU A 25 -7.58 -22.93 -37.90
CA GLU A 25 -7.34 -21.67 -38.63
C GLU A 25 -6.92 -20.52 -37.70
N LYS A 26 -7.40 -20.51 -36.45
CA LYS A 26 -7.00 -19.54 -35.42
C LYS A 26 -5.67 -19.88 -34.73
N GLY A 27 -5.04 -21.00 -35.10
CA GLY A 27 -3.70 -21.37 -34.64
C GLY A 27 -3.65 -22.27 -33.40
N TYR A 28 -4.75 -22.93 -33.05
CA TYR A 28 -4.78 -23.98 -32.03
C TYR A 28 -4.70 -25.36 -32.70
N ASP A 29 -3.92 -26.28 -32.16
CA ASP A 29 -3.93 -27.67 -32.64
C ASP A 29 -4.96 -28.45 -31.81
N VAL A 30 -5.98 -29.02 -32.46
CA VAL A 30 -7.09 -29.69 -31.76
C VAL A 30 -7.05 -31.19 -32.01
N ASP A 31 -6.84 -31.94 -30.93
CA ASP A 31 -6.99 -33.40 -30.90
C ASP A 31 -8.37 -33.76 -30.35
N THR A 32 -8.90 -34.91 -30.78
CA THR A 32 -10.27 -35.29 -30.45
C THR A 32 -10.39 -36.74 -30.03
N VAL A 33 -11.27 -37.00 -29.07
CA VAL A 33 -11.65 -38.35 -28.62
C VAL A 33 -13.16 -38.39 -28.35
N THR A 34 -13.75 -39.58 -28.35
CA THR A 34 -15.21 -39.75 -28.29
C THR A 34 -15.75 -40.25 -26.95
N ASN A 35 -14.88 -40.49 -25.97
CA ASN A 35 -15.27 -41.02 -24.66
C ASN A 35 -14.25 -40.66 -23.58
N GLY A 36 -14.65 -40.82 -22.31
CA GLY A 36 -13.83 -40.47 -21.16
C GLY A 36 -12.58 -41.32 -20.95
N GLU A 37 -12.60 -42.62 -21.27
CA GLU A 37 -11.44 -43.51 -21.10
C GLU A 37 -10.29 -43.16 -22.04
N ASP A 38 -10.62 -42.85 -23.30
CA ASP A 38 -9.66 -42.37 -24.29
C ASP A 38 -9.12 -41.01 -23.90
N ALA A 39 -9.96 -40.11 -23.36
CA ALA A 39 -9.50 -38.81 -22.86
C ALA A 39 -8.47 -38.95 -21.74
N ILE A 40 -8.72 -39.86 -20.78
CA ILE A 40 -7.79 -40.14 -19.69
C ILE A 40 -6.48 -40.72 -20.22
N THR A 41 -6.55 -41.61 -21.22
CA THR A 41 -5.38 -42.22 -21.86
C THR A 41 -4.56 -41.17 -22.61
N GLU A 42 -5.23 -40.29 -23.35
CA GLU A 42 -4.58 -39.18 -24.06
C GLU A 42 -3.89 -38.22 -23.11
N VAL A 43 -4.53 -37.81 -22.00
CA VAL A 43 -3.90 -36.93 -21.01
C VAL A 43 -2.69 -37.58 -20.31
N ARG A 44 -2.66 -38.92 -20.19
CA ARG A 44 -1.48 -39.63 -19.65
C ARG A 44 -0.31 -39.63 -20.62
N ASN A 45 -0.59 -39.72 -21.92
CA ASN A 45 0.43 -39.89 -22.95
C ASN A 45 0.89 -38.56 -23.56
N ASN A 46 0.03 -37.54 -23.54
CA ASN A 46 0.22 -36.26 -24.20
C ASN A 46 -0.06 -35.09 -23.24
N SER A 47 0.57 -33.94 -23.51
CA SER A 47 0.30 -32.70 -22.79
C SER A 47 -0.68 -31.82 -23.58
N PHE A 48 -1.75 -31.38 -22.92
CA PHE A 48 -2.73 -30.45 -23.46
C PHE A 48 -2.73 -29.14 -22.67
N ASP A 49 -3.00 -28.04 -23.35
CA ASP A 49 -3.10 -26.71 -22.75
C ASP A 49 -4.55 -26.38 -22.33
N LEU A 50 -5.55 -27.05 -22.92
CA LEU A 50 -6.97 -26.90 -22.61
C LEU A 50 -7.74 -28.18 -22.98
N ILE A 51 -8.76 -28.52 -22.20
CA ILE A 51 -9.69 -29.61 -22.53
C ILE A 51 -11.12 -29.08 -22.59
N PHE A 52 -11.81 -29.35 -23.69
CA PHE A 52 -13.26 -29.28 -23.78
C PHE A 52 -13.83 -30.66 -23.50
N LEU A 53 -14.72 -30.77 -22.52
CA LEU A 53 -15.23 -32.05 -22.04
C LEU A 53 -16.76 -32.03 -22.03
N ASP A 54 -17.38 -32.87 -22.85
CA ASP A 54 -18.82 -33.06 -22.79
C ASP A 54 -19.23 -33.69 -21.45
N GLU A 55 -20.32 -33.19 -20.90
CA GLU A 55 -20.89 -33.69 -19.65
C GLU A 55 -21.48 -35.09 -19.84
N MET A 56 -22.22 -35.29 -20.93
CA MET A 56 -23.06 -36.45 -21.15
C MET A 56 -22.47 -37.33 -22.24
N MET A 57 -21.65 -38.31 -21.84
CA MET A 57 -21.04 -39.28 -22.76
C MET A 57 -21.37 -40.72 -22.35
N PRO A 58 -21.45 -41.67 -23.30
CA PRO A 58 -21.57 -43.09 -22.99
C PRO A 58 -20.38 -43.63 -22.19
N GLY A 59 -20.65 -44.51 -21.22
CA GLY A 59 -19.62 -45.12 -20.39
C GLY A 59 -19.24 -44.23 -19.22
N LEU A 60 -18.00 -43.75 -19.20
CA LEU A 60 -17.52 -42.83 -18.16
C LEU A 60 -18.04 -41.42 -18.44
N GLY A 61 -18.88 -40.90 -17.54
CA GLY A 61 -19.47 -39.56 -17.66
C GLY A 61 -18.43 -38.44 -17.59
N GLY A 62 -18.83 -37.23 -18.00
CA GLY A 62 -17.94 -36.07 -18.04
C GLY A 62 -17.43 -35.66 -16.66
N LEU A 63 -18.25 -35.77 -15.60
CA LEU A 63 -17.83 -35.43 -14.23
C LEU A 63 -16.84 -36.44 -13.65
N GLU A 64 -17.05 -37.75 -13.86
CA GLU A 64 -16.08 -38.75 -13.43
C GLU A 64 -14.77 -38.64 -14.22
N THR A 65 -14.86 -38.35 -15.52
CA THR A 65 -13.70 -38.10 -16.39
C THR A 65 -12.91 -36.88 -15.91
N LEU A 66 -13.60 -35.78 -15.60
CA LEU A 66 -13.02 -34.57 -15.03
C LEU A 66 -12.21 -34.88 -13.76
N ALA A 67 -12.80 -35.62 -12.82
CA ALA A 67 -12.15 -35.98 -11.57
C ALA A 67 -10.83 -36.74 -11.81
N GLN A 68 -10.85 -37.76 -12.68
CA GLN A 68 -9.65 -38.56 -12.98
C GLN A 68 -8.59 -37.75 -13.73
N ILE A 69 -8.99 -36.90 -14.69
CA ILE A 69 -8.05 -36.00 -15.37
C ILE A 69 -7.41 -35.04 -14.38
N LYS A 70 -8.16 -34.51 -13.40
CA LYS A 70 -7.62 -33.61 -12.38
C LYS A 70 -6.70 -34.30 -11.37
N GLU A 71 -6.81 -35.61 -11.18
CA GLU A 71 -5.82 -36.38 -10.42
C GLU A 71 -4.49 -36.52 -11.17
N ILE A 72 -4.56 -36.72 -12.49
CA ILE A 72 -3.37 -36.88 -13.36
C ILE A 72 -2.70 -35.51 -13.63
N SER A 73 -3.52 -34.50 -13.90
CA SER A 73 -3.11 -33.17 -14.32
C SER A 73 -3.98 -32.08 -13.67
N PRO A 74 -3.71 -31.72 -12.41
CA PRO A 74 -4.55 -30.81 -11.62
C PRO A 74 -4.74 -29.42 -12.24
N ASN A 75 -3.71 -28.95 -12.95
CA ASN A 75 -3.62 -27.58 -13.44
C ASN A 75 -4.12 -27.39 -14.87
N ILE A 76 -4.41 -28.47 -15.62
CA ILE A 76 -4.93 -28.32 -16.98
C ILE A 76 -6.34 -27.70 -16.87
N PRO A 77 -6.61 -26.58 -17.57
CA PRO A 77 -7.94 -25.99 -17.57
C PRO A 77 -8.91 -26.89 -18.33
N ILE A 78 -10.08 -27.10 -17.73
CA ILE A 78 -11.13 -27.97 -18.30
C ILE A 78 -12.42 -27.16 -18.38
N VAL A 79 -13.00 -27.14 -19.57
CA VAL A 79 -14.24 -26.44 -19.87
C VAL A 79 -15.30 -27.49 -20.13
N MET A 80 -16.30 -27.52 -19.25
CA MET A 80 -17.42 -28.44 -19.41
C MET A 80 -18.36 -27.96 -20.50
N ILE A 81 -18.84 -28.86 -21.35
CA ILE A 81 -19.87 -28.58 -22.34
C ILE A 81 -21.15 -29.30 -21.89
N THR A 82 -22.23 -28.55 -21.65
CA THR A 82 -23.47 -29.07 -21.04
C THR A 82 -24.71 -28.74 -21.87
N LYS A 83 -25.77 -29.54 -21.73
CA LYS A 83 -27.11 -29.27 -22.29
C LYS A 83 -28.05 -28.56 -21.30
N SER A 84 -27.67 -28.44 -20.02
CA SER A 84 -28.55 -27.95 -18.94
C SER A 84 -28.18 -26.55 -18.46
N GLU A 85 -29.20 -25.71 -18.21
CA GLU A 85 -29.08 -24.40 -17.55
C GLU A 85 -29.27 -24.50 -16.02
N GLU A 86 -29.42 -25.70 -15.45
CA GLU A 86 -29.81 -25.88 -14.04
C GLU A 86 -28.70 -25.48 -13.04
N GLU A 87 -29.09 -24.67 -12.06
CA GLU A 87 -28.26 -24.09 -10.99
C GLU A 87 -27.64 -25.13 -10.04
N SER A 88 -28.22 -26.33 -9.95
CA SER A 88 -27.74 -27.46 -9.14
C SER A 88 -26.42 -28.04 -9.67
N LEU A 89 -26.30 -28.19 -10.99
CA LEU A 89 -25.08 -28.66 -11.65
C LEU A 89 -23.94 -27.63 -11.55
N MET A 90 -24.26 -26.33 -11.45
CA MET A 90 -23.25 -25.29 -11.22
C MET A 90 -22.54 -25.47 -9.86
N HIS A 91 -23.27 -25.82 -8.81
CA HIS A 91 -22.68 -26.01 -7.48
C HIS A 91 -21.70 -27.20 -7.45
N ASP A 92 -22.08 -28.32 -8.05
CA ASP A 92 -21.24 -29.53 -8.10
C ASP A 92 -20.03 -29.34 -9.03
N ALA A 93 -20.20 -28.65 -10.16
CA ALA A 93 -19.12 -28.36 -11.11
C ALA A 93 -18.10 -27.35 -10.56
N ILE A 94 -18.53 -26.30 -9.85
CA ILE A 94 -17.64 -25.35 -9.16
C ILE A 94 -16.84 -26.06 -8.05
N GLY A 95 -17.47 -26.99 -7.31
CA GLY A 95 -16.78 -27.84 -6.35
C GLY A 95 -15.71 -28.76 -6.97
N SER A 96 -15.86 -29.09 -8.26
CA SER A 96 -15.02 -30.06 -9.00
C SER A 96 -13.85 -29.45 -9.78
N LYS A 97 -13.51 -28.17 -9.55
CA LYS A 97 -12.34 -27.46 -10.14
C LYS A 97 -12.37 -27.28 -11.67
N ILE A 98 -13.55 -27.07 -12.26
CA ILE A 98 -13.63 -26.65 -13.67
C ILE A 98 -13.09 -25.22 -13.86
N SER A 99 -12.68 -24.88 -15.08
CA SER A 99 -12.17 -23.54 -15.42
C SER A 99 -13.22 -22.65 -16.08
N ASP A 100 -14.16 -23.25 -16.81
CA ASP A 100 -15.32 -22.57 -17.41
C ASP A 100 -16.38 -23.61 -17.82
N TYR A 101 -17.50 -23.15 -18.36
CA TYR A 101 -18.46 -24.02 -19.05
C TYR A 101 -19.07 -23.36 -20.29
N LEU A 102 -19.59 -24.18 -21.19
CA LEU A 102 -20.32 -23.76 -22.38
C LEU A 102 -21.62 -24.55 -22.50
N ILE A 103 -22.70 -23.86 -22.88
CA ILE A 103 -24.02 -24.47 -23.07
C ILE A 103 -24.19 -24.84 -24.55
N LYS A 104 -24.63 -26.08 -24.83
CA LYS A 104 -24.96 -26.55 -26.18
C LYS A 104 -26.25 -25.86 -26.68
N PRO A 105 -26.35 -25.45 -27.96
CA PRO A 105 -25.36 -25.65 -29.03
C PRO A 105 -24.20 -24.65 -28.93
N VAL A 106 -22.97 -25.17 -28.96
CA VAL A 106 -21.77 -24.33 -28.85
C VAL A 106 -21.55 -23.53 -30.13
N VAL A 107 -21.31 -22.22 -30.01
CA VAL A 107 -21.01 -21.36 -31.16
C VAL A 107 -19.49 -21.20 -31.32
N PRO A 108 -18.90 -21.30 -32.53
CA PRO A 108 -17.44 -21.23 -32.71
C PRO A 108 -16.76 -19.99 -32.10
N SER A 109 -17.45 -18.84 -32.11
CA SER A 109 -16.95 -17.60 -31.50
C SER A 109 -16.88 -17.68 -29.96
N GLN A 110 -17.83 -18.37 -29.31
CA GLN A 110 -17.81 -18.58 -27.86
C GLN A 110 -16.66 -19.51 -27.47
N VAL A 111 -16.45 -20.59 -28.22
CA VAL A 111 -15.33 -21.52 -28.01
C VAL A 111 -14.00 -20.78 -28.14
N LEU A 112 -13.82 -19.96 -29.19
CA LEU A 112 -12.62 -19.13 -29.36
C LEU A 112 -12.43 -18.12 -28.22
N MET A 113 -13.51 -17.51 -27.72
CA MET A 113 -13.45 -16.58 -26.59
C MET A 113 -12.93 -17.27 -25.33
N VAL A 114 -13.39 -18.51 -25.06
CA VAL A 114 -12.90 -19.33 -23.95
C VAL A 114 -11.43 -19.71 -24.15
N CYS A 115 -11.04 -20.14 -25.36
CA CYS A 115 -9.64 -20.40 -25.67
C CYS A 115 -8.76 -19.18 -25.40
N LYS A 116 -9.15 -17.99 -25.88
CA LYS A 116 -8.40 -16.75 -25.60
C LYS A 116 -8.33 -16.42 -24.12
N LYS A 117 -9.45 -16.54 -23.40
CA LYS A 117 -9.53 -16.29 -21.96
C LYS A 117 -8.59 -17.21 -21.17
N LEU A 118 -8.55 -18.50 -21.50
CA LEU A 118 -7.80 -19.49 -20.73
C LEU A 118 -6.35 -19.64 -21.17
N LEU A 119 -6.07 -19.45 -22.46
CA LEU A 119 -4.75 -19.70 -23.05
C LEU A 119 -3.94 -18.43 -23.36
N GLU A 120 -4.61 -17.29 -23.58
CA GLU A 120 -3.96 -16.05 -24.06
C GLU A 120 -4.12 -14.85 -23.14
N SER A 121 -4.93 -14.94 -22.08
CA SER A 121 -5.23 -13.82 -21.16
C SER A 121 -3.98 -13.14 -20.63
N LYS A 122 -2.96 -13.92 -20.25
CA LYS A 122 -1.67 -13.39 -19.77
C LYS A 122 -0.94 -12.55 -20.83
N LYS A 123 -0.99 -12.95 -22.10
CA LYS A 123 -0.29 -12.21 -23.17
C LYS A 123 -1.03 -10.93 -23.53
N ILE A 124 -2.36 -11.01 -23.61
CA ILE A 124 -3.22 -9.85 -23.92
C ILE A 124 -3.12 -8.81 -22.80
N SER A 125 -3.12 -9.24 -21.53
CA SER A 125 -2.97 -8.33 -20.40
C SER A 125 -1.60 -7.62 -20.42
N VAL A 126 -0.52 -8.34 -20.69
CA VAL A 126 0.85 -7.78 -20.74
C VAL A 126 1.00 -6.66 -21.77
N GLU A 127 0.53 -6.87 -23.01
CA GLU A 127 0.62 -5.84 -24.06
C GLU A 127 -0.21 -4.59 -23.72
N TYR A 128 -1.37 -4.78 -23.10
CA TYR A 128 -2.27 -3.69 -22.69
C TYR A 128 -1.68 -2.90 -21.51
N VAL A 129 -1.24 -3.59 -20.45
CA VAL A 129 -0.61 -2.99 -19.26
C VAL A 129 0.64 -2.20 -19.65
N ALA A 130 1.48 -2.73 -20.54
CA ALA A 130 2.66 -2.02 -21.04
C ALA A 130 2.29 -0.74 -21.81
N LYS A 131 1.25 -0.80 -22.66
CA LYS A 131 0.76 0.35 -23.42
C LYS A 131 0.21 1.44 -22.49
N ASP A 132 -0.59 1.06 -21.51
CA ASP A 132 -1.20 1.97 -20.55
C ASP A 132 -0.13 2.65 -19.69
N TYR A 133 0.86 1.89 -19.19
CA TYR A 133 1.99 2.47 -18.47
C TYR A 133 2.74 3.51 -19.31
N LEU A 134 3.01 3.24 -20.60
CA LEU A 134 3.69 4.18 -21.47
C LEU A 134 2.85 5.44 -21.81
N ASN A 135 1.53 5.39 -21.66
CA ASN A 135 0.68 6.56 -21.79
C ASN A 135 0.76 7.42 -20.53
N ASP A 136 0.58 6.82 -19.36
CA ASP A 136 0.71 7.51 -18.07
C ASP A 136 2.12 8.04 -17.84
N PHE A 137 3.15 7.33 -18.32
CA PHE A 137 4.53 7.80 -18.31
C PHE A 137 4.64 9.16 -18.98
N ARG A 138 4.07 9.30 -20.19
CA ARG A 138 4.10 10.55 -20.95
C ARG A 138 3.26 11.64 -20.28
N GLU A 139 2.14 11.28 -19.69
CA GLU A 139 1.30 12.24 -18.95
C GLU A 139 2.04 12.80 -17.73
N ILE A 140 2.65 11.94 -16.91
CA ILE A 140 3.46 12.36 -15.77
C ILE A 140 4.61 13.25 -16.23
N SER A 141 5.35 12.87 -17.29
CA SER A 141 6.42 13.72 -17.83
C SER A 141 5.92 15.10 -18.26
N ASN A 142 4.73 15.19 -18.87
CA ASN A 142 4.14 16.47 -19.27
C ASN A 142 3.69 17.31 -18.06
N GLN A 143 3.15 16.67 -17.01
CA GLN A 143 2.79 17.35 -15.76
C GLN A 143 4.04 17.93 -15.08
N LEU A 144 5.14 17.16 -14.99
CA LEU A 144 6.41 17.65 -14.44
C LEU A 144 6.92 18.90 -15.17
N LEU A 145 6.83 18.93 -16.50
CA LEU A 145 7.24 20.09 -17.30
C LEU A 145 6.37 21.33 -17.06
N SER A 146 5.10 21.14 -16.69
CA SER A 146 4.14 22.22 -16.45
C SER A 146 4.28 22.84 -15.06
N GLY A 147 5.02 22.19 -14.15
CA GLY A 147 5.22 22.64 -12.78
C GLY A 147 4.00 22.32 -11.91
N PRO A 148 3.89 21.08 -11.43
CA PRO A 148 2.67 20.62 -10.78
C PRO A 148 2.44 21.28 -9.41
N ASP A 149 1.18 21.55 -9.10
CA ASP A 149 0.75 21.98 -7.76
C ASP A 149 0.64 20.80 -6.78
N PHE A 150 0.24 21.07 -5.53
CA PHE A 150 0.21 20.03 -4.48
C PHE A 150 -0.86 18.96 -4.71
N ASP A 151 -1.94 19.25 -5.43
CA ASP A 151 -2.99 18.28 -5.77
C ASP A 151 -2.51 17.42 -6.95
N GLU A 152 -1.90 18.02 -7.97
CA GLU A 152 -1.29 17.30 -9.08
C GLU A 152 -0.15 16.37 -8.62
N TRP A 153 0.63 16.76 -7.60
CA TRP A 153 1.63 15.86 -6.99
C TRP A 153 1.02 14.64 -6.30
N ILE A 154 -0.16 14.77 -5.69
CA ILE A 154 -0.90 13.63 -5.14
C ILE A 154 -1.30 12.68 -6.27
N GLU A 155 -1.80 13.21 -7.39
CA GLU A 155 -2.17 12.42 -8.57
C GLU A 155 -0.97 11.68 -9.18
N ILE A 156 0.15 12.38 -9.37
CA ILE A 156 1.41 11.80 -9.87
C ILE A 156 1.84 10.64 -8.97
N TYR A 157 1.87 10.86 -7.65
CA TYR A 157 2.30 9.83 -6.71
C TYR A 157 1.36 8.63 -6.69
N LEU A 158 0.04 8.85 -6.76
CA LEU A 158 -0.95 7.78 -6.89
C LEU A 158 -0.73 6.94 -8.16
N LYS A 159 -0.50 7.57 -9.32
CA LYS A 159 -0.21 6.85 -10.57
C LYS A 159 1.06 6.01 -10.44
N LEU A 160 2.15 6.59 -9.91
CA LEU A 160 3.40 5.86 -9.70
C LEU A 160 3.23 4.67 -8.76
N VAL A 161 2.51 4.83 -7.65
CA VAL A 161 2.23 3.76 -6.69
C VAL A 161 1.40 2.64 -7.33
N ASN A 162 0.35 2.99 -8.08
CA ASN A 162 -0.48 2.00 -8.77
C ASN A 162 0.34 1.22 -9.81
N TRP A 163 1.19 1.90 -10.60
CA TRP A 163 2.08 1.23 -11.55
C TRP A 163 3.12 0.35 -10.87
N ASP A 164 3.65 0.79 -9.72
CA ASP A 164 4.58 -0.03 -8.94
C ASP A 164 3.90 -1.32 -8.46
N MET A 165 2.61 -1.26 -8.08
CA MET A 165 1.82 -2.43 -7.68
C MET A 165 1.40 -3.31 -8.87
N GLU A 166 1.05 -2.71 -10.00
CA GLU A 166 0.62 -3.43 -11.21
C GLU A 166 1.78 -4.17 -11.88
N LEU A 167 2.96 -3.54 -11.93
CA LEU A 167 4.16 -4.20 -12.47
C LEU A 167 4.70 -5.31 -11.56
N ASP A 168 4.39 -5.29 -10.26
CA ASP A 168 4.67 -6.41 -9.34
C ASP A 168 3.86 -7.67 -9.70
N THR A 169 2.62 -7.50 -10.16
CA THR A 169 1.76 -8.63 -10.57
C THR A 169 2.08 -9.14 -11.97
N HIS A 170 2.84 -8.37 -12.74
CA HIS A 170 3.27 -8.67 -14.11
C HIS A 170 4.79 -8.58 -14.29
N PRO A 171 5.59 -9.41 -13.59
CA PRO A 171 7.06 -9.35 -13.62
C PRO A 171 7.66 -9.59 -15.01
N GLU A 172 6.91 -10.22 -15.92
CA GLU A 172 7.27 -10.39 -17.33
C GLU A 172 7.33 -9.07 -18.12
N ILE A 173 6.72 -8.00 -17.60
CA ILE A 173 6.81 -6.65 -18.16
C ILE A 173 8.14 -6.03 -17.74
N ASN A 174 9.08 -5.96 -18.68
CA ASN A 174 10.42 -5.40 -18.46
C ASN A 174 10.45 -3.85 -18.37
N LEU A 175 9.54 -3.25 -17.61
CA LEU A 175 9.42 -1.79 -17.42
C LEU A 175 9.73 -1.35 -15.98
N ARG A 176 10.10 -2.27 -15.09
CA ARG A 176 10.38 -1.94 -13.68
C ARG A 176 11.50 -0.91 -13.53
N GLN A 177 12.58 -1.07 -14.29
CA GLN A 177 13.70 -0.12 -14.26
C GLN A 177 13.28 1.27 -14.73
N THR A 178 12.45 1.35 -15.77
CA THR A 178 11.87 2.62 -16.27
C THR A 178 11.05 3.31 -15.19
N LEU A 179 10.21 2.56 -14.47
CA LEU A 179 9.43 3.10 -13.35
C LEU A 179 10.33 3.61 -12.22
N VAL A 180 11.40 2.88 -11.87
CA VAL A 180 12.36 3.30 -10.84
C VAL A 180 13.04 4.61 -11.22
N GLU A 181 13.44 4.76 -12.48
CA GLU A 181 14.04 6.00 -13.00
C GLU A 181 13.04 7.16 -13.00
N GLN A 182 11.79 6.90 -13.38
CA GLN A 182 10.70 7.88 -13.34
C GLN A 182 10.40 8.34 -11.91
N LYS A 183 10.28 7.42 -10.93
CA LYS A 183 10.11 7.76 -9.50
C LYS A 183 11.25 8.65 -9.00
N LYS A 184 12.49 8.37 -9.43
CA LYS A 184 13.66 9.17 -9.08
C LYS A 184 13.59 10.60 -9.65
N GLU A 185 13.23 10.75 -10.92
CA GLU A 185 13.01 12.06 -11.56
C GLU A 185 11.88 12.84 -10.86
N CYS A 186 10.76 12.17 -10.58
CA CYS A 186 9.65 12.78 -9.84
C CYS A 186 10.09 13.25 -8.45
N ASN A 187 10.84 12.44 -7.69
CA ASN A 187 11.34 12.84 -6.37
C ASN A 187 12.35 14.00 -6.42
N GLN A 188 13.10 14.14 -7.51
CA GLN A 188 13.98 15.31 -7.74
C GLN A 188 13.18 16.59 -7.89
N GLU A 189 12.17 16.58 -8.78
CA GLU A 189 11.31 17.74 -8.98
C GLU A 189 10.42 18.01 -7.76
N PHE A 190 9.92 16.98 -7.08
CA PHE A 190 9.17 17.09 -5.84
C PHE A 190 9.99 17.75 -4.73
N SER A 191 11.27 17.37 -4.59
CA SER A 191 12.15 17.97 -3.59
C SER A 191 12.35 19.48 -3.83
N LYS A 192 12.47 19.91 -5.10
CA LYS A 192 12.54 21.33 -5.47
C LYS A 192 11.22 22.06 -5.20
N PHE A 193 10.10 21.42 -5.51
CA PHE A 193 8.77 21.94 -5.25
C PHE A 193 8.56 22.18 -3.74
N VAL A 194 8.83 21.19 -2.90
CA VAL A 194 8.73 21.33 -1.43
C VAL A 194 9.70 22.40 -0.92
N GLU A 195 10.93 22.44 -1.40
CA GLU A 195 11.91 23.47 -0.99
C GLU A 195 11.40 24.89 -1.27
N LYS A 196 10.71 25.08 -2.39
CA LYS A 196 10.14 26.36 -2.81
C LYS A 196 8.87 26.72 -2.03
N GLU A 197 7.95 25.76 -1.89
CA GLU A 197 6.57 26.03 -1.43
C GLU A 197 6.35 25.82 0.08
N TYR A 198 7.14 24.94 0.73
CA TYR A 198 6.86 24.52 2.11
C TYR A 198 6.80 25.69 3.11
N LYS A 199 7.68 26.69 2.96
CA LYS A 199 7.67 27.87 3.82
C LYS A 199 6.39 28.70 3.64
N ASN A 200 5.81 28.73 2.44
CA ASN A 200 4.52 29.35 2.22
C ASN A 200 3.42 28.55 2.94
N TRP A 201 3.34 27.25 2.70
CA TRP A 201 2.31 26.36 3.27
C TRP A 201 2.17 26.48 4.79
N ILE A 202 3.28 26.43 5.52
CA ILE A 202 3.25 26.50 7.00
C ILE A 202 2.87 27.89 7.55
N ASN A 203 2.87 28.92 6.70
CA ASN A 203 2.48 30.28 7.06
C ASN A 203 1.09 30.67 6.54
N THR A 204 0.51 29.89 5.61
CA THR A 204 -0.80 30.12 5.01
C THR A 204 -1.78 28.97 5.27
N VAL A 205 -1.53 28.15 6.31
CA VAL A 205 -2.35 26.98 6.69
C VAL A 205 -3.84 27.28 6.66
N GLY A 206 -4.58 26.54 5.82
CA GLY A 206 -6.03 26.66 5.66
C GLY A 206 -6.46 27.62 4.55
N SER A 207 -5.51 28.22 3.83
CA SER A 207 -5.77 28.89 2.55
C SER A 207 -5.91 27.87 1.41
N GLU A 208 -6.48 28.32 0.28
CA GLU A 208 -6.56 27.53 -0.96
C GLU A 208 -5.17 27.23 -1.55
N ASP A 209 -4.17 28.07 -1.26
CA ASP A 209 -2.78 27.91 -1.74
C ASP A 209 -1.93 26.99 -0.84
N SER A 210 -2.54 26.26 0.10
CA SER A 210 -1.85 25.37 1.02
C SER A 210 -2.51 24.00 1.06
N PRO A 211 -1.73 22.89 0.95
CA PRO A 211 -2.28 21.57 1.18
C PRO A 211 -2.69 21.42 2.65
N VAL A 212 -3.51 20.40 2.92
CA VAL A 212 -3.70 19.95 4.29
C VAL A 212 -2.36 19.47 4.83
N LEU A 213 -1.96 19.98 6.01
CA LEU A 213 -0.76 19.51 6.71
C LEU A 213 -1.11 18.62 7.91
N SER A 214 -0.13 17.90 8.47
CA SER A 214 -0.30 17.11 9.70
C SER A 214 -1.02 17.87 10.82
N THR A 215 -0.78 19.18 10.95
CA THR A 215 -1.42 20.04 11.96
C THR A 215 -2.93 20.19 11.80
N GLN A 216 -3.49 19.87 10.62
CA GLN A 216 -4.91 20.05 10.32
C GLN A 216 -5.68 18.73 10.27
N VAL A 217 -5.02 17.57 10.21
CA VAL A 217 -5.67 16.27 9.95
C VAL A 217 -6.75 15.97 11.00
N THR A 218 -6.42 16.04 12.29
CA THR A 218 -7.38 15.75 13.36
C THR A 218 -8.57 16.72 13.31
N GLU A 219 -8.31 18.01 13.10
CA GLU A 219 -9.37 19.02 13.02
C GLU A 219 -10.28 18.83 11.80
N LYS A 220 -9.71 18.50 10.64
CA LYS A 220 -10.45 18.38 9.37
C LYS A 220 -11.16 17.04 9.21
N TYR A 221 -10.58 15.94 9.71
CA TYR A 221 -11.06 14.58 9.45
C TYR A 221 -11.57 13.82 10.69
N VAL A 222 -11.29 14.28 11.91
CA VAL A 222 -11.76 13.60 13.14
C VAL A 222 -12.85 14.41 13.83
N LEU A 223 -12.59 15.69 14.13
CA LEU A 223 -13.52 16.52 14.91
C LEU A 223 -14.91 16.70 14.29
N PRO A 224 -15.10 16.80 12.95
CA PRO A 224 -16.44 16.97 12.37
C PRO A 224 -17.37 15.80 12.67
N PHE A 225 -16.84 14.60 12.88
CA PHE A 225 -17.63 13.44 13.27
C PHE A 225 -18.05 13.53 14.74
N LEU A 226 -17.21 14.01 15.64
CA LEU A 226 -17.57 14.11 17.07
C LEU A 226 -18.74 15.06 17.36
N ASN A 227 -18.97 16.05 16.50
CA ASN A 227 -20.06 17.00 16.66
C ASN A 227 -21.37 16.57 15.99
N LYS A 228 -21.29 15.72 14.95
CA LYS A 228 -22.43 15.37 14.07
C LYS A 228 -22.88 13.91 14.22
N PHE A 229 -22.04 13.05 14.79
CA PHE A 229 -22.19 11.60 14.73
C PHE A 229 -22.34 11.00 16.14
N ASN A 230 -23.34 10.13 16.34
CA ASN A 230 -23.71 9.58 17.65
C ASN A 230 -23.20 8.15 17.92
N GLY A 231 -22.35 7.58 17.06
CA GLY A 231 -21.73 6.27 17.29
C GLY A 231 -20.25 6.38 17.72
N PRO A 232 -19.57 5.25 17.92
CA PRO A 232 -18.17 5.26 18.30
C PRO A 232 -17.26 5.67 17.14
N LEU A 233 -16.31 6.55 17.43
CA LEU A 233 -15.25 6.96 16.50
C LEU A 233 -13.91 6.37 16.95
N PHE A 234 -13.28 5.60 16.06
CA PHE A 234 -11.94 5.05 16.25
C PHE A 234 -10.95 5.80 15.36
N TYR A 235 -9.96 6.47 15.94
CA TYR A 235 -8.94 7.23 15.23
C TYR A 235 -7.59 6.49 15.31
N PHE A 236 -7.20 5.83 14.23
CA PHE A 236 -5.95 5.09 14.11
C PHE A 236 -4.86 5.95 13.45
N VAL A 237 -3.71 6.01 14.08
CA VAL A 237 -2.46 6.53 13.51
C VAL A 237 -1.50 5.34 13.41
N ILE A 238 -1.26 4.86 12.19
CA ILE A 238 -0.33 3.77 11.91
C ILE A 238 1.02 4.40 11.56
N ASP A 239 2.03 4.13 12.38
CA ASP A 239 3.39 4.66 12.23
C ASP A 239 4.00 4.24 10.89
N CYS A 240 4.60 5.20 10.17
CA CYS A 240 5.40 4.92 8.97
C CYS A 240 4.61 4.18 7.85
N LEU A 241 3.32 4.46 7.69
CA LEU A 241 2.46 3.80 6.71
C LEU A 241 2.55 4.51 5.35
N ARG A 242 3.15 3.84 4.37
CA ARG A 242 3.17 4.33 2.99
C ARG A 242 1.83 4.10 2.27
N LEU A 243 1.57 4.90 1.25
CA LEU A 243 0.35 4.83 0.45
C LEU A 243 0.16 3.47 -0.25
N ASP A 244 1.23 2.90 -0.81
CA ASP A 244 1.23 1.58 -1.43
C ASP A 244 0.86 0.46 -0.45
N GLN A 245 1.33 0.55 0.81
CA GLN A 245 0.98 -0.36 1.88
C GLN A 245 -0.50 -0.22 2.26
N TRP A 246 -1.01 1.02 2.37
CA TRP A 246 -2.44 1.24 2.60
C TRP A 246 -3.31 0.61 1.50
N LEU A 247 -2.96 0.81 0.23
CA LEU A 247 -3.72 0.25 -0.90
C LEU A 247 -3.76 -1.29 -0.88
N LEU A 248 -2.75 -1.95 -0.31
CA LEU A 248 -2.78 -3.39 -0.05
C LEU A 248 -3.71 -3.75 1.11
N MET A 249 -3.64 -3.01 2.22
CA MET A 249 -4.51 -3.21 3.38
C MET A 249 -5.98 -3.03 3.02
N GLU A 250 -6.29 -2.02 2.20
CA GLU A 250 -7.64 -1.70 1.73
C GLU A 250 -8.36 -2.89 1.07
N LYS A 251 -7.61 -3.73 0.32
CA LYS A 251 -8.17 -4.93 -0.35
C LYS A 251 -8.82 -5.90 0.63
N HIS A 252 -8.36 -5.96 1.88
CA HIS A 252 -8.93 -6.82 2.94
C HIS A 252 -10.06 -6.15 3.71
N LEU A 253 -10.25 -4.83 3.55
CA LEU A 253 -11.20 -4.02 4.30
C LEU A 253 -12.42 -3.60 3.46
N ILE A 254 -12.33 -3.62 2.12
CA ILE A 254 -13.38 -3.15 1.21
C ILE A 254 -14.72 -3.87 1.37
N ASN A 255 -14.71 -5.13 1.82
CA ASN A 255 -15.92 -5.90 2.09
C ASN A 255 -16.55 -5.58 3.45
N LEU A 256 -15.79 -4.96 4.36
CA LEU A 256 -16.19 -4.67 5.74
C LEU A 256 -16.67 -3.22 5.91
N PHE A 257 -16.09 -2.28 5.14
CA PHE A 257 -16.32 -0.85 5.30
C PHE A 257 -16.63 -0.17 3.96
N ASN A 258 -17.42 0.91 4.01
CA ASN A 258 -17.42 1.93 2.97
C ASN A 258 -16.20 2.82 3.20
N ILE A 259 -15.32 2.92 2.21
CA ILE A 259 -14.00 3.55 2.34
C ILE A 259 -13.94 4.81 1.47
N GLN A 260 -13.64 5.95 2.10
CA GLN A 260 -13.29 7.20 1.45
C GLN A 260 -11.83 7.51 1.73
N LYS A 261 -11.10 7.96 0.70
CA LYS A 261 -9.69 8.32 0.77
C LYS A 261 -9.52 9.80 0.48
N ASP A 262 -8.78 10.46 1.34
CA ASP A 262 -8.28 11.82 1.18
C ASP A 262 -6.77 11.80 1.44
N TYR A 263 -6.08 12.88 1.12
CA TYR A 263 -4.62 12.96 1.24
C TYR A 263 -4.20 14.27 1.90
N TYR A 264 -3.03 14.25 2.52
CA TYR A 264 -2.41 15.41 3.16
C TYR A 264 -0.89 15.28 3.11
N TYR A 265 -0.20 16.36 3.49
CA TYR A 265 1.24 16.43 3.52
C TYR A 265 1.77 16.35 4.95
N SER A 266 2.76 15.49 5.19
CA SER A 266 3.53 15.50 6.43
C SER A 266 4.27 16.82 6.59
N ILE A 267 4.39 17.31 7.83
CA ILE A 267 5.30 18.42 8.13
C ILE A 267 6.76 17.94 8.14
N LEU A 268 7.69 18.87 7.97
CA LEU A 268 9.13 18.63 8.11
C LEU A 268 9.60 18.86 9.54
N PRO A 269 10.57 18.05 10.04
CA PRO A 269 10.98 16.76 9.49
C PRO A 269 9.83 15.74 9.48
N THR A 270 9.78 14.87 8.46
CA THR A 270 8.82 13.75 8.34
C THR A 270 9.15 12.62 9.32
N ALA A 271 9.13 12.93 10.61
CA ALA A 271 9.54 12.04 11.67
C ALA A 271 8.54 12.05 12.82
N THR A 272 8.41 10.90 13.48
CA THR A 272 7.43 10.63 14.53
C THR A 272 7.27 11.77 15.54
N PRO A 273 8.32 12.27 16.23
CA PRO A 273 8.15 13.30 17.27
C PRO A 273 7.66 14.66 16.73
N TYR A 274 7.79 14.92 15.44
CA TYR A 274 7.34 16.14 14.79
C TYR A 274 5.93 15.95 14.24
N SER A 275 5.76 15.04 13.29
CA SER A 275 4.50 14.87 12.56
C SER A 275 3.40 14.26 13.43
N ARG A 276 3.70 13.25 14.27
CA ARG A 276 2.68 12.62 15.13
C ARG A 276 2.16 13.57 16.19
N ASN A 277 3.07 14.26 16.87
CA ASN A 277 2.68 15.24 17.88
C ASN A 277 1.89 16.39 17.23
N ALA A 278 2.22 16.80 16.00
CA ALA A 278 1.44 17.76 15.26
C ALA A 278 0.01 17.27 14.91
N LEU A 279 -0.17 15.99 14.56
CA LEU A 279 -1.51 15.40 14.35
C LEU A 279 -2.36 15.52 15.62
N PHE A 280 -1.85 15.05 16.75
CA PHE A 280 -2.61 15.03 18.01
C PHE A 280 -2.79 16.42 18.59
N ALA A 281 -1.78 17.28 18.49
CA ALA A 281 -1.84 18.63 19.02
C ALA A 281 -2.60 19.58 18.09
N GLY A 282 -2.68 19.35 16.79
CA GLY A 282 -3.16 20.36 15.84
C GLY A 282 -2.37 21.67 15.89
N LEU A 283 -1.05 21.57 16.12
CA LEU A 283 -0.10 22.68 16.31
C LEU A 283 1.25 22.29 15.71
N PHE A 284 2.03 23.27 15.25
CA PHE A 284 3.40 23.01 14.82
C PHE A 284 4.33 22.69 16.01
N PRO A 285 5.44 21.97 15.77
CA PRO A 285 6.43 21.64 16.81
C PRO A 285 6.88 22.84 17.67
N SER A 286 7.21 23.98 17.06
CA SER A 286 7.58 25.20 17.79
C SER A 286 6.44 25.78 18.65
N GLU A 287 5.20 25.58 18.24
CA GLU A 287 4.02 26.04 18.97
C GLU A 287 3.73 25.13 20.16
N ILE A 288 3.93 23.81 20.00
CA ILE A 288 3.88 22.84 21.11
C ILE A 288 4.98 23.17 22.13
N GLU A 289 6.22 23.37 21.69
CA GLU A 289 7.35 23.77 22.57
C GLU A 289 7.01 25.04 23.36
N LYS A 290 6.38 26.03 22.71
CA LYS A 290 6.05 27.32 23.33
C LYS A 290 4.85 27.24 24.28
N GLN A 291 3.78 26.54 23.89
CA GLN A 291 2.53 26.50 24.66
C GLN A 291 2.55 25.43 25.76
N TYR A 292 3.24 24.32 25.50
CA TYR A 292 3.27 23.14 26.35
C TYR A 292 4.72 22.64 26.54
N PRO A 293 5.63 23.46 27.09
CA PRO A 293 7.05 23.11 27.21
C PRO A 293 7.29 21.83 28.02
N ASN A 294 6.40 21.48 28.95
CA ASN A 294 6.51 20.23 29.72
C ASN A 294 6.12 18.98 28.92
N LEU A 295 5.37 19.15 27.83
CA LEU A 295 4.97 18.05 26.93
C LEU A 295 5.94 17.91 25.75
N TRP A 296 6.80 18.90 25.55
CA TRP A 296 7.90 18.87 24.58
C TRP A 296 9.19 18.51 25.32
N GLY A 297 9.64 17.26 25.18
CA GLY A 297 10.74 16.70 25.98
C GLY A 297 12.07 17.47 25.90
N SER A 298 12.91 17.31 26.92
CA SER A 298 14.26 17.88 26.97
C SER A 298 15.27 17.00 26.20
N MET A 299 15.74 17.48 25.04
CA MET A 299 17.03 17.18 24.37
C MET A 299 17.56 15.72 24.33
N SER A 300 16.74 14.68 24.38
CA SER A 300 17.15 13.35 23.92
C SER A 300 16.42 13.00 22.64
N ASP A 301 17.17 12.66 21.60
CA ASP A 301 16.74 11.98 20.34
C ASP A 301 16.07 10.62 20.59
N ASP A 302 15.76 10.29 21.84
CA ASP A 302 15.07 9.07 22.20
C ASP A 302 13.60 9.24 21.82
N GLU A 303 13.21 8.67 20.68
CA GLU A 303 11.84 8.65 20.16
C GLU A 303 10.85 8.12 21.20
N ASN A 304 11.30 7.24 22.11
CA ASN A 304 10.49 6.75 23.23
C ASN A 304 10.17 7.85 24.26
N SER A 305 11.00 8.89 24.37
CA SER A 305 10.83 9.99 25.31
C SER A 305 9.91 11.11 24.80
N MET A 306 9.92 11.37 23.50
CA MET A 306 9.20 12.49 22.85
C MET A 306 7.76 12.16 22.45
N ASN A 307 7.40 10.87 22.42
CA ASN A 307 6.07 10.38 22.04
C ASN A 307 5.35 9.75 23.25
N LYS A 308 5.29 10.49 24.36
CA LYS A 308 4.65 10.05 25.61
C LYS A 308 3.30 10.73 25.88
N TYR A 309 3.05 11.87 25.26
CA TYR A 309 1.97 12.78 25.60
C TYR A 309 0.92 12.90 24.48
N GLU A 310 0.82 11.91 23.57
CA GLU A 310 -0.13 11.99 22.45
C GLU A 310 -1.59 12.11 22.94
N LYS A 311 -1.96 11.36 23.98
CA LYS A 311 -3.29 11.46 24.63
C LYS A 311 -3.54 12.88 25.17
N ASP A 312 -2.56 13.45 25.86
CA ASP A 312 -2.67 14.78 26.47
C ASP A 312 -2.77 15.88 25.40
N LEU A 313 -1.96 15.79 24.34
CA LEU A 313 -2.00 16.72 23.22
C LEU A 313 -3.37 16.69 22.50
N LEU A 314 -3.93 15.49 22.29
CA LEU A 314 -5.27 15.32 21.74
C LEU A 314 -6.35 15.92 22.64
N GLN A 315 -6.27 15.67 23.95
CA GLN A 315 -7.20 16.24 24.91
C GLN A 315 -7.11 17.78 24.92
N LEU A 316 -5.91 18.34 24.84
CA LEU A 316 -5.70 19.78 24.75
C LEU A 316 -6.27 20.35 23.45
N LEU A 317 -6.15 19.66 22.32
CA LEU A 317 -6.79 20.04 21.06
C LEU A 317 -8.31 20.08 21.18
N LEU A 318 -8.93 19.04 21.75
CA LEU A 318 -10.39 18.99 21.99
C LEU A 318 -10.84 20.17 22.85
N ASN A 319 -10.09 20.48 23.91
CA ASN A 319 -10.38 21.61 24.80
C ASN A 319 -10.29 22.96 24.06
N ARG A 320 -9.22 23.19 23.27
CA ARG A 320 -9.06 24.42 22.49
C ARG A 320 -10.16 24.60 21.44
N LYS A 321 -10.62 23.50 20.84
CA LYS A 321 -11.71 23.48 19.85
C LYS A 321 -13.10 23.37 20.47
N LYS A 322 -13.20 23.35 21.80
CA LYS A 322 -14.45 23.26 22.58
C LYS A 322 -15.31 22.04 22.20
N VAL A 323 -14.68 20.93 21.83
CA VAL A 323 -15.35 19.67 21.54
C VAL A 323 -15.58 18.91 22.85
N GLN A 324 -16.85 18.67 23.18
CA GLN A 324 -17.22 17.90 24.38
C GLN A 324 -17.47 16.44 24.00
N LEU A 325 -16.77 15.52 24.67
CA LEU A 325 -17.00 14.10 24.50
C LEU A 325 -18.08 13.59 25.46
N ASN A 326 -18.89 12.64 25.01
CA ASN A 326 -19.91 11.98 25.85
C ASN A 326 -19.29 11.12 26.97
N ASN A 327 -18.01 10.76 26.85
CA ASN A 327 -17.22 10.04 27.84
C ASN A 327 -15.73 10.37 27.67
N GLU A 328 -14.90 9.90 28.61
CA GLU A 328 -13.46 10.13 28.59
C GLU A 328 -12.81 9.64 27.28
N LEU A 329 -11.93 10.46 26.71
CA LEU A 329 -11.03 10.06 25.62
C LEU A 329 -10.29 8.77 25.98
N LYS A 330 -10.46 7.74 25.15
CA LYS A 330 -9.66 6.52 25.26
C LYS A 330 -8.47 6.59 24.31
N TYR A 331 -7.33 6.08 24.77
CA TYR A 331 -6.08 6.06 24.02
C TYR A 331 -5.38 4.72 24.24
N VAL A 332 -4.88 4.13 23.16
CA VAL A 332 -4.10 2.88 23.19
C VAL A 332 -2.89 3.05 22.27
N LYS A 333 -1.70 2.70 22.75
CA LYS A 333 -0.47 2.67 21.95
C LYS A 333 0.01 1.24 21.84
N ILE A 334 -0.07 0.66 20.65
CA ILE A 334 0.33 -0.71 20.35
C ILE A 334 1.79 -0.70 19.90
N ILE A 335 2.68 -1.00 20.87
CA ILE A 335 4.13 -1.05 20.68
C ILE A 335 4.66 -2.48 20.55
N ASP A 336 3.87 -3.47 20.94
CA ASP A 336 4.26 -4.88 20.91
C ASP A 336 3.04 -5.80 20.65
N PRO A 337 3.27 -7.09 20.31
CA PRO A 337 2.20 -8.04 20.03
C PRO A 337 1.28 -8.36 21.21
N ASP A 338 1.73 -8.23 22.45
CA ASP A 338 0.92 -8.55 23.64
C ASP A 338 -0.13 -7.46 23.88
N VAL A 339 0.28 -6.20 23.77
CA VAL A 339 -0.64 -5.05 23.76
C VAL A 339 -1.61 -5.16 22.58
N GLY A 340 -1.13 -5.58 21.41
CA GLY A 340 -1.97 -5.80 20.22
C GLY A 340 -3.07 -6.85 20.44
N ARG A 341 -2.71 -8.01 21.01
CA ARG A 341 -3.68 -9.08 21.35
C ARG A 341 -4.68 -8.63 22.41
N SER A 342 -4.22 -7.92 23.43
CA SER A 342 -5.11 -7.37 24.48
C SER A 342 -6.10 -6.36 23.90
N PHE A 343 -5.63 -5.49 22.99
CA PHE A 343 -6.48 -4.53 22.29
C PHE A 343 -7.56 -5.22 21.45
N GLU A 344 -7.18 -6.22 20.64
CA GLU A 344 -8.10 -7.02 19.84
C GLU A 344 -9.20 -7.67 20.68
N GLN A 345 -8.84 -8.31 21.80
CA GLN A 345 -9.81 -8.98 22.68
C GLN A 345 -10.81 -8.03 23.33
N ASN A 346 -10.41 -6.78 23.57
CA ASN A 346 -11.20 -5.80 24.30
C ASN A 346 -11.90 -4.77 23.42
N ILE A 347 -11.66 -4.73 22.11
CA ILE A 347 -12.16 -3.67 21.23
C ILE A 347 -13.70 -3.53 21.24
N LEU A 348 -14.42 -4.65 21.35
CA LEU A 348 -15.90 -4.65 21.41
C LEU A 348 -16.45 -4.02 22.69
N SER A 349 -15.66 -4.00 23.77
CA SER A 349 -16.03 -3.28 25.01
C SER A 349 -16.11 -1.77 24.78
N HIS A 350 -15.43 -1.26 23.75
CA HIS A 350 -15.38 0.15 23.40
C HIS A 350 -16.51 0.62 22.46
N LYS A 351 -17.53 -0.19 22.20
CA LYS A 351 -18.69 0.17 21.34
C LYS A 351 -19.48 1.41 21.79
N LYS A 352 -19.33 1.83 23.05
CA LYS A 352 -19.96 3.05 23.60
C LYS A 352 -18.97 4.23 23.74
N THR A 353 -17.70 4.02 23.41
CA THR A 353 -16.67 5.06 23.51
C THR A 353 -16.94 6.11 22.45
N HIS A 354 -16.96 7.39 22.81
CA HIS A 354 -17.23 8.46 21.85
C HIS A 354 -16.03 8.66 20.92
N LEU A 355 -14.82 8.71 21.48
CA LEU A 355 -13.56 8.78 20.75
C LEU A 355 -12.51 7.85 21.38
N MET A 356 -11.97 6.96 20.56
CA MET A 356 -10.80 6.16 20.88
C MET A 356 -9.69 6.45 19.88
N ALA A 357 -8.56 6.96 20.35
CA ALA A 357 -7.34 7.09 19.54
C ALA A 357 -6.44 5.88 19.73
N VAL A 358 -5.86 5.37 18.64
CA VAL A 358 -5.01 4.18 18.63
C VAL A 358 -3.76 4.47 17.81
N VAL A 359 -2.59 4.23 18.39
CA VAL A 359 -1.30 4.35 17.70
C VAL A 359 -0.74 2.96 17.48
N VAL A 360 -0.26 2.65 16.26
CA VAL A 360 0.28 1.33 15.91
C VAL A 360 1.68 1.49 15.34
N ASN A 361 2.71 0.99 16.05
CA ASN A 361 4.13 1.24 15.69
C ASN A 361 4.79 0.14 14.84
N PHE A 362 4.08 -0.93 14.48
CA PHE A 362 4.71 -2.14 13.96
C PHE A 362 5.41 -1.97 12.61
N LEU A 363 4.87 -1.18 11.68
CA LEU A 363 5.47 -1.01 10.34
C LEU A 363 6.83 -0.32 10.40
N ASP A 364 6.96 0.69 11.25
CA ASP A 364 8.22 1.40 11.48
C ASP A 364 9.28 0.48 12.10
N MET A 365 8.87 -0.40 13.03
CA MET A 365 9.77 -1.43 13.58
C MET A 365 10.30 -2.38 12.50
N ILE A 366 9.48 -2.76 11.50
CA ILE A 366 9.97 -3.57 10.37
C ILE A 366 10.92 -2.74 9.49
N ALA A 367 10.57 -1.48 9.21
CA ALA A 367 11.36 -0.59 8.36
C ALA A 367 12.79 -0.40 8.90
N HIS A 368 12.92 -0.06 10.18
CA HIS A 368 14.23 0.11 10.83
C HIS A 368 14.92 -1.22 11.10
N GLY A 369 14.17 -2.23 11.56
CA GLY A 369 14.68 -3.57 11.87
C GLY A 369 15.33 -4.27 10.68
N ARG A 370 14.94 -3.92 9.44
CA ARG A 370 15.59 -4.41 8.22
C ARG A 370 17.08 -4.05 8.17
N SER A 371 17.52 -2.90 8.68
CA SER A 371 18.93 -2.52 8.68
C SER A 371 19.78 -3.42 9.56
N ASP A 372 19.20 -3.89 10.67
CA ASP A 372 19.86 -4.60 11.76
C ASP A 372 19.69 -6.13 11.68
N SER A 373 18.75 -6.63 10.88
CA SER A 373 18.45 -8.06 10.73
C SER A 373 18.79 -8.58 9.32
N GLN A 374 19.77 -9.48 9.24
CA GLN A 374 20.11 -10.17 7.98
C GLN A 374 18.92 -10.96 7.42
N ILE A 375 18.14 -11.61 8.28
CA ILE A 375 16.94 -12.36 7.88
C ILE A 375 15.91 -11.44 7.23
N LEU A 376 15.67 -10.26 7.79
CA LEU A 376 14.73 -9.30 7.19
C LEU A 376 15.25 -8.75 5.86
N LYS A 377 16.57 -8.57 5.68
CA LYS A 377 17.14 -8.20 4.38
C LYS A 377 16.94 -9.29 3.31
N GLU A 378 17.01 -10.56 3.70
CA GLU A 378 16.78 -11.68 2.79
C GLU A 378 15.29 -11.87 2.42
N ILE A 379 14.38 -11.66 3.38
CA ILE A 379 12.94 -11.80 3.15
C ILE A 379 12.37 -10.60 2.39
N ALA A 380 12.89 -9.40 2.63
CA ALA A 380 12.48 -8.17 1.96
C ALA A 380 13.68 -7.47 1.28
N PRO A 381 14.23 -8.01 0.18
CA PRO A 381 15.39 -7.44 -0.51
C PRO A 381 15.08 -6.15 -1.29
N ASP A 382 13.82 -5.88 -1.60
CA ASP A 382 13.37 -4.71 -2.35
C ASP A 382 12.00 -4.19 -1.88
N GLU A 383 11.49 -3.15 -2.54
CA GLU A 383 10.18 -2.57 -2.20
C GLU A 383 9.01 -3.52 -2.45
N SER A 384 9.08 -4.37 -3.48
CA SER A 384 8.03 -5.35 -3.79
C SER A 384 7.92 -6.40 -2.68
N ALA A 385 9.05 -6.97 -2.27
CA ALA A 385 9.10 -7.94 -1.21
C ALA A 385 8.74 -7.32 0.15
N TYR A 386 9.17 -6.07 0.41
CA TYR A 386 8.76 -5.34 1.60
C TYR A 386 7.24 -5.11 1.67
N ARG A 387 6.62 -4.70 0.56
CA ARG A 387 5.15 -4.62 0.45
C ARG A 387 4.46 -5.96 0.67
N SER A 388 4.99 -7.03 0.08
CA SER A 388 4.46 -8.39 0.25
C SER A 388 4.53 -8.85 1.71
N LEU A 389 5.63 -8.57 2.40
CA LEU A 389 5.80 -8.83 3.83
C LEU A 389 4.79 -8.03 4.67
N THR A 390 4.62 -6.74 4.40
CA THR A 390 3.63 -5.88 5.08
C THR A 390 2.21 -6.41 4.89
N ASN A 391 1.84 -6.82 3.67
CA ASN A 391 0.54 -7.41 3.40
C ASN A 391 0.31 -8.73 4.15
N SER A 392 1.31 -9.62 4.15
CA SER A 392 1.26 -10.89 4.89
C SER A 392 1.10 -10.64 6.39
N TRP A 393 1.88 -9.70 6.97
CA TRP A 393 1.71 -9.30 8.36
C TRP A 393 0.28 -8.84 8.63
N PHE A 394 -0.25 -7.92 7.81
CA PHE A 394 -1.58 -7.36 8.04
C PHE A 394 -2.67 -8.44 8.02
N GLN A 395 -2.62 -9.39 7.08
CA GLN A 395 -3.56 -10.51 6.98
C GLN A 395 -3.62 -11.39 8.24
N HIS A 396 -2.50 -11.48 8.97
CA HIS A 396 -2.37 -12.26 10.20
C HIS A 396 -2.29 -11.39 11.47
N SER A 397 -2.53 -10.08 11.34
CA SER A 397 -2.36 -9.13 12.44
C SER A 397 -3.59 -9.01 13.33
N TYR A 398 -3.34 -8.66 14.61
CA TYR A 398 -4.37 -8.20 15.53
C TYR A 398 -5.09 -6.94 15.01
N LEU A 399 -4.44 -6.15 14.14
CA LEU A 399 -5.01 -4.92 13.59
C LEU A 399 -6.16 -5.24 12.61
N LEU A 400 -5.98 -6.20 11.71
CA LEU A 400 -7.06 -6.64 10.81
C LEU A 400 -8.23 -7.25 11.60
N ASN A 401 -7.94 -8.04 12.63
CA ASN A 401 -8.99 -8.59 13.49
C ASN A 401 -9.72 -7.51 14.29
N ALA A 402 -9.01 -6.47 14.77
CA ALA A 402 -9.64 -5.31 15.38
C ALA A 402 -10.56 -4.59 14.39
N PHE A 403 -10.14 -4.38 13.14
CA PHE A 403 -11.01 -3.81 12.10
C PHE A 403 -12.23 -4.70 11.82
N ARG A 404 -12.07 -6.03 11.74
CA ARG A 404 -13.20 -6.97 11.62
C ARG A 404 -14.18 -6.83 12.78
N ALA A 405 -13.68 -6.74 14.01
CA ALA A 405 -14.52 -6.56 15.18
C ALA A 405 -15.23 -5.20 15.17
N ILE A 406 -14.55 -4.11 14.81
CA ILE A 406 -15.15 -2.77 14.68
C ILE A 406 -16.24 -2.76 13.59
N ALA A 407 -16.03 -3.48 12.48
CA ALA A 407 -17.03 -3.62 11.42
C ALA A 407 -18.33 -4.27 11.91
N THR A 408 -18.33 -5.00 13.02
CA THR A 408 -19.58 -5.54 13.61
C THR A 408 -20.36 -4.52 14.45
N ILE A 409 -19.76 -3.36 14.76
CA ILE A 409 -20.37 -2.34 15.60
C ILE A 409 -21.23 -1.42 14.71
N PRO A 410 -22.55 -1.35 14.93
CA PRO A 410 -23.42 -0.52 14.10
C PRO A 410 -23.00 0.94 14.13
N LYS A 411 -22.98 1.55 12.94
CA LYS A 411 -22.59 2.94 12.69
C LYS A 411 -21.11 3.26 12.99
N ALA A 412 -20.28 2.34 13.50
CA ALA A 412 -18.91 2.68 13.86
C ALA A 412 -18.15 3.35 12.70
N LYS A 413 -17.47 4.46 13.03
CA LYS A 413 -16.59 5.17 12.11
C LYS A 413 -15.15 4.95 12.51
N VAL A 414 -14.31 4.73 11.51
CA VAL A 414 -12.87 4.56 11.68
C VAL A 414 -12.17 5.59 10.81
N ILE A 415 -11.28 6.39 11.40
CA ILE A 415 -10.36 7.25 10.67
C ILE A 415 -8.98 6.61 10.77
N VAL A 416 -8.32 6.35 9.64
CA VAL A 416 -6.95 5.81 9.60
C VAL A 416 -6.06 6.82 8.92
N THR A 417 -4.91 7.12 9.53
CA THR A 417 -3.88 7.96 8.93
C THR A 417 -2.50 7.56 9.46
N THR A 418 -1.48 8.35 9.17
CA THR A 418 -0.10 8.09 9.56
C THR A 418 0.61 9.40 9.95
N ASP A 419 1.83 9.35 10.42
CA ASP A 419 2.64 10.54 10.70
C ASP A 419 3.58 10.87 9.54
N HIS A 420 4.20 9.86 8.97
CA HIS A 420 5.07 9.92 7.80
C HIS A 420 5.02 8.58 7.07
N GLY A 421 5.56 8.54 5.86
CA GLY A 421 5.94 7.30 5.21
C GLY A 421 7.44 7.05 5.36
N SER A 422 8.02 6.36 4.38
CA SER A 422 9.46 6.09 4.33
C SER A 422 9.94 5.91 2.89
N ILE A 423 11.21 6.24 2.67
CA ILE A 423 11.90 6.03 1.40
C ILE A 423 13.08 5.08 1.59
N ARG A 424 13.38 4.29 0.55
CA ARG A 424 14.58 3.46 0.51
C ARG A 424 15.80 4.35 0.25
N ALA A 425 16.66 4.49 1.25
CA ALA A 425 17.81 5.38 1.22
C ALA A 425 19.00 4.74 0.47
N ILE A 426 19.45 5.35 -0.61
CA ILE A 426 20.49 4.79 -1.50
C ILE A 426 21.77 5.63 -1.49
N ARG A 427 21.64 6.96 -1.51
CA ARG A 427 22.79 7.88 -1.68
C ARG A 427 23.24 8.45 -0.34
N GLY A 428 24.47 8.15 0.07
CA GLY A 428 25.05 8.75 1.27
C GLY A 428 25.54 10.18 1.04
N ALA A 429 25.11 11.11 1.88
CA ALA A 429 25.57 12.49 1.93
C ALA A 429 26.45 12.70 3.17
N LYS A 430 27.67 13.22 2.97
CA LYS A 430 28.59 13.48 4.06
C LYS A 430 28.16 14.74 4.81
N VAL A 431 27.99 14.62 6.13
CA VAL A 431 27.62 15.73 7.01
C VAL A 431 28.73 16.02 8.00
N LEU A 432 29.06 17.30 8.18
CA LEU A 432 29.87 17.79 9.29
C LEU A 432 28.96 18.42 10.33
N GLY A 433 29.27 18.21 11.61
CA GLY A 433 28.52 18.77 12.73
C GLY A 433 29.26 18.49 14.04
N ASP A 434 28.89 19.21 15.09
CA ASP A 434 29.44 18.98 16.42
C ASP A 434 28.92 17.64 17.02
N LYS A 435 29.57 17.11 18.07
CA LYS A 435 29.21 15.83 18.70
C LYS A 435 27.78 15.77 19.25
N GLU A 436 27.17 16.93 19.51
CA GLU A 436 25.80 17.07 20.02
C GLU A 436 24.73 17.05 18.92
N ALA A 437 25.14 16.91 17.64
CA ALA A 437 24.19 16.83 16.54
C ALA A 437 23.41 15.51 16.56
N SER A 438 22.13 15.58 16.18
CA SER A 438 21.20 14.47 16.26
C SER A 438 21.63 13.24 15.45
N SER A 439 21.15 12.06 15.85
CA SER A 439 21.52 10.76 15.29
C SER A 439 20.75 10.41 14.02
N ASN A 440 19.54 10.96 13.83
CA ASN A 440 18.67 10.65 12.69
C ASN A 440 19.38 10.80 11.33
N LEU A 441 19.09 9.90 10.39
CA LEU A 441 19.79 9.77 9.12
C LEU A 441 19.20 10.62 8.00
N ARG A 442 17.95 11.07 8.11
CA ARG A 442 17.28 11.89 7.08
C ARG A 442 17.13 13.34 7.49
N PHE A 443 17.18 13.65 8.76
CA PHE A 443 17.34 15.02 9.24
C PHE A 443 18.39 15.09 10.34
N LYS A 444 19.06 16.24 10.45
CA LYS A 444 19.89 16.53 11.62
C LYS A 444 19.62 17.92 12.16
N PHE A 445 19.65 18.06 13.47
CA PHE A 445 19.73 19.35 14.14
C PHE A 445 20.98 19.43 14.99
N GLY A 446 21.57 20.62 15.08
CA GLY A 446 22.80 20.84 15.82
C GLY A 446 23.49 22.13 15.43
N ARG A 447 24.69 22.30 15.97
CA ARG A 447 25.57 23.44 15.69
C ARG A 447 26.55 23.08 14.57
N ASN A 448 26.95 24.11 13.81
CA ASN A 448 27.97 24.01 12.78
C ASN A 448 27.71 22.93 11.71
N LEU A 449 26.44 22.64 11.42
CA LEU A 449 26.07 21.67 10.41
C LEU A 449 26.57 22.14 9.02
N LYS A 450 27.14 21.21 8.24
CA LYS A 450 27.50 21.44 6.83
C LYS A 450 27.22 20.18 6.02
N VAL A 451 26.62 20.38 4.86
CA VAL A 451 26.25 19.33 3.91
C VAL A 451 26.15 19.94 2.50
N ASP A 452 26.24 19.11 1.47
CA ASP A 452 26.04 19.55 0.08
C ASP A 452 24.57 19.94 -0.15
N GLU A 453 24.33 21.15 -0.69
CA GLU A 453 22.98 21.71 -0.94
C GLU A 453 22.16 20.88 -1.95
N LYS A 454 22.82 20.06 -2.79
CA LYS A 454 22.13 19.11 -3.67
C LYS A 454 21.47 17.98 -2.89
N SER A 455 21.99 17.66 -1.71
CA SER A 455 21.52 16.53 -0.89
C SER A 455 20.57 16.93 0.23
N ALA A 456 20.47 18.22 0.56
CA ALA A 456 19.68 18.68 1.70
C ALA A 456 19.21 20.13 1.59
N ILE A 457 18.11 20.44 2.28
CA ILE A 457 17.73 21.82 2.62
C ILE A 457 18.46 22.23 3.89
N PHE A 458 19.03 23.44 3.90
CA PHE A 458 19.69 24.01 5.07
C PHE A 458 18.81 25.06 5.76
N ILE A 459 18.33 24.75 6.96
CA ILE A 459 17.47 25.62 7.75
C ILE A 459 18.31 26.31 8.83
N LYS A 460 18.73 27.55 8.55
CA LYS A 460 19.53 28.37 9.48
C LYS A 460 18.72 28.89 10.67
N GLN A 461 17.45 29.20 10.44
CA GLN A 461 16.55 29.75 11.45
C GLN A 461 15.36 28.81 11.64
N PRO A 462 15.35 27.96 12.70
CA PRO A 462 14.27 26.99 12.93
C PRO A 462 12.86 27.60 12.97
N ALA A 463 12.72 28.82 13.52
CA ALA A 463 11.44 29.52 13.60
C ALA A 463 10.78 29.76 12.23
N ASP A 464 11.58 30.00 11.19
CA ASP A 464 11.07 30.23 9.83
C ASP A 464 10.35 29.01 9.26
N TYR A 465 10.67 27.84 9.80
CA TYR A 465 10.10 26.54 9.45
C TYR A 465 9.17 25.98 10.54
N LYS A 466 8.77 26.84 11.50
CA LYS A 466 7.96 26.45 12.66
C LYS A 466 8.59 25.30 13.49
N LEU A 467 9.91 25.21 13.47
CA LEU A 467 10.68 24.22 14.22
C LEU A 467 11.11 24.74 15.59
N PRO A 468 11.26 23.86 16.59
CA PRO A 468 11.67 24.23 17.93
C PRO A 468 13.06 24.85 17.92
N LYS A 469 13.31 25.83 18.80
CA LYS A 469 14.60 26.53 18.79
C LYS A 469 15.69 25.81 19.56
N HIS A 470 15.38 24.95 20.54
CA HIS A 470 16.30 24.14 21.37
C HIS A 470 17.49 24.89 22.04
N SER A 471 18.33 25.64 21.31
CA SER A 471 19.27 26.67 21.81
C SER A 471 19.54 27.77 20.77
N VAL A 472 20.22 28.86 21.16
CA VAL A 472 20.43 30.08 20.33
C VAL A 472 21.11 29.82 18.97
N ALA A 473 21.85 28.71 18.81
CA ALA A 473 22.68 28.42 17.63
C ALA A 473 22.32 27.10 16.90
N VAL A 474 21.11 26.56 17.07
CA VAL A 474 20.70 25.31 16.40
C VAL A 474 20.25 25.58 14.97
N SER A 475 20.80 24.80 14.03
CA SER A 475 20.38 24.72 12.63
C SER A 475 19.84 23.33 12.34
N TYR A 476 19.03 23.20 11.30
CA TYR A 476 18.55 21.91 10.79
C TYR A 476 19.04 21.67 9.37
N ILE A 477 19.26 20.41 9.04
CA ILE A 477 19.42 19.94 7.67
C ILE A 477 18.40 18.83 7.43
N ILE A 478 17.70 18.88 6.29
CA ILE A 478 16.68 17.90 5.90
C ILE A 478 17.11 17.28 4.56
N ALA A 479 17.23 15.96 4.48
CA ALA A 479 17.67 15.27 3.28
C ALA A 479 16.62 15.36 2.17
N LYS A 480 17.09 15.53 0.93
CA LYS A 480 16.28 15.50 -0.29
C LYS A 480 16.27 14.08 -0.88
N GLU A 481 15.26 13.74 -1.67
CA GLU A 481 15.19 12.50 -2.45
C GLU A 481 15.47 11.25 -1.58
N ASP A 482 16.34 10.33 -2.00
CA ASP A 482 16.78 9.13 -1.26
C ASP A 482 18.13 9.32 -0.52
N TYR A 483 18.56 10.57 -0.27
CA TYR A 483 19.81 10.84 0.43
C TYR A 483 19.75 10.52 1.92
N TYR A 484 20.85 10.08 2.52
CA TYR A 484 20.94 9.92 3.98
C TYR A 484 22.29 10.42 4.49
N PHE A 485 22.29 10.93 5.72
CA PHE A 485 23.42 11.63 6.31
C PHE A 485 24.37 10.69 7.04
N ILE A 486 25.66 10.86 6.75
CA ILE A 486 26.74 10.07 7.35
C ILE A 486 27.84 11.01 7.83
N TYR A 487 28.29 10.79 9.06
CA TYR A 487 29.46 11.49 9.60
C TYR A 487 30.77 11.01 8.94
N PRO A 488 31.85 11.82 8.95
CA PRO A 488 33.12 11.43 8.34
C PRO A 488 33.80 10.24 9.03
N THR A 489 33.53 10.07 10.33
CA THR A 489 34.06 8.96 11.14
C THR A 489 33.46 7.65 10.66
N ASP A 490 34.31 6.66 10.35
CA ASP A 490 33.91 5.36 9.80
C ASP A 490 32.96 5.47 8.58
N TYR A 491 33.14 6.50 7.76
CA TYR A 491 32.22 6.84 6.66
C TYR A 491 31.87 5.65 5.77
N HIS A 492 32.86 4.87 5.31
CA HIS A 492 32.61 3.73 4.43
C HIS A 492 31.82 2.60 5.12
N LYS A 493 32.05 2.37 6.42
CA LYS A 493 31.30 1.38 7.20
C LYS A 493 29.83 1.78 7.26
N TYR A 494 29.53 3.01 7.67
CA TYR A 494 28.16 3.49 7.81
C TYR A 494 27.46 3.71 6.47
N LEU A 495 28.20 4.07 5.41
CA LEU A 495 27.71 4.11 4.03
C LEU A 495 27.26 2.74 3.57
N SER A 496 28.03 1.68 3.81
CA SER A 496 27.59 0.33 3.47
C SER A 496 26.47 -0.19 4.38
N TYR A 497 26.46 0.22 5.65
CA TYR A 497 25.51 -0.26 6.64
C TYR A 497 24.08 0.25 6.40
N TYR A 498 23.93 1.55 6.18
CA TYR A 498 22.63 2.21 6.00
C TYR A 498 22.21 2.33 4.54
N LYS A 499 23.10 2.06 3.58
CA LYS A 499 22.66 1.92 2.19
C LYS A 499 21.60 0.83 2.14
N ASP A 500 20.55 1.13 1.39
CA ASP A 500 19.42 0.23 1.18
C ASP A 500 18.46 0.10 2.35
N SER A 501 18.57 0.92 3.41
CA SER A 501 17.57 0.92 4.49
C SER A 501 16.34 1.75 4.15
N PHE A 502 15.20 1.43 4.75
CA PHE A 502 14.04 2.33 4.74
C PHE A 502 14.22 3.38 5.83
N GLN A 503 14.06 4.65 5.48
CA GLN A 503 14.29 5.78 6.37
C GLN A 503 13.21 6.84 6.17
N HIS A 504 13.04 7.68 7.17
CA HIS A 504 12.08 8.80 7.17
C HIS A 504 12.70 10.02 7.86
N GLY A 505 12.13 11.21 7.64
CA GLY A 505 12.59 12.48 8.20
C GLY A 505 13.02 13.50 7.15
N GLY A 506 13.09 13.10 5.88
CA GLY A 506 13.49 13.91 4.75
C GLY A 506 12.33 14.35 3.87
N ILE A 507 12.65 14.67 2.61
CA ILE A 507 11.72 15.12 1.59
C ILE A 507 11.70 14.10 0.46
N SER A 508 10.58 13.40 0.33
CA SER A 508 10.22 12.55 -0.79
C SER A 508 8.69 12.43 -0.84
N MET A 509 8.15 12.05 -2.00
CA MET A 509 6.71 11.77 -2.13
C MET A 509 6.29 10.69 -1.15
N GLU A 510 7.11 9.65 -0.99
CA GLU A 510 6.86 8.51 -0.11
C GLU A 510 6.79 8.87 1.38
N GLU A 511 7.58 9.85 1.83
CA GLU A 511 7.55 10.33 3.22
C GLU A 511 6.46 11.36 3.48
N MET A 512 6.15 12.21 2.48
CA MET A 512 5.33 13.41 2.68
C MET A 512 3.87 13.25 2.23
N ILE A 513 3.56 12.53 1.16
CA ILE A 513 2.19 12.42 0.65
C ILE A 513 1.51 11.22 1.30
N LEU A 514 0.54 11.49 2.17
CA LEU A 514 0.02 10.51 3.10
C LEU A 514 -1.49 10.33 3.01
N PRO A 515 -2.00 9.11 3.20
CA PRO A 515 -3.43 8.85 3.21
C PRO A 515 -4.09 9.27 4.53
N VAL A 516 -5.28 9.83 4.43
CA VAL A 516 -6.26 9.89 5.51
C VAL A 516 -7.57 9.25 5.04
N ILE A 517 -7.97 8.20 5.75
CA ILE A 517 -9.01 7.28 5.30
C ILE A 517 -10.16 7.37 6.26
N THR A 518 -11.35 7.63 5.71
CA THR A 518 -12.60 7.53 6.46
C THR A 518 -13.29 6.22 6.08
N MET A 519 -13.51 5.37 7.08
CA MET A 519 -14.21 4.11 6.92
C MET A 519 -15.49 4.09 7.76
N GLU A 520 -16.59 3.69 7.15
CA GLU A 520 -17.88 3.51 7.82
C GLU A 520 -18.29 2.04 7.74
N SER A 521 -18.66 1.47 8.89
CA SER A 521 -19.09 0.07 8.97
C SER A 521 -20.28 -0.20 8.04
N LYS A 522 -20.26 -1.35 7.35
CA LYS A 522 -21.38 -1.82 6.52
C LYS A 522 -22.46 -2.59 7.30
N ALA A 523 -22.22 -2.90 8.58
CA ALA A 523 -23.13 -3.70 9.41
C ALA A 523 -24.38 -2.96 9.90
#